data_AF-A0A8C7K3V9-F1
#
_entry.id   AF-A0A8C7K3V9-F1
#
_cell.length_a   1.000
_cell.length_b   1.000
_cell.length_c   1.000
_cell.angle_alpha   90.00
_cell.angle_beta   90.00
_cell.angle_gamma   90.00
#
_symmetry.space_group_name_H-M   'P 1'
#
loop_
_entity.id
_entity.type
_entity.pdbx_description
1 polymer ?
#
loop_
_entity_poly.entity_id
_entity_poly.type
_entity_poly.pdbx_seq_one_letter_code
_entity_poly.pdbx_strand_id
1 'polypeptide(L)'
;MRTCSQLAYLGDVLFVVSQTNLQFNNNKFFLIQLLQDDSVKAYSVWFRWGRVGKVGQNNLVSCGGDLLQAKDLFKKKFLDKTKNEWAHRIDFEKVAGKYDMVFMDYSTNGKKKPSKLDVKVQSLLELICDIKAMEECVLEMKFDTRKAPLGKLTTEQIRAGYSALKKIEECVKRKGSSRELLEACNQFYTRIPHDFGLRTPPIIRSEEELKEKIALLEALSDIQIAVKMVQSSAYGDEHPLDRQYNALQCQLQPLSSCSQEYQVIERYLQTTHAPTHSDFTMTVLDIFSVDREGEKNGFLSQLHNRTLLWHGSRLSNWVGILSQGLRVAPPEAPVTGYMFGKGIYFADMSSKSANYCFANQRNKTGLLLLSEVALGDSNELLAADYEAAKLPAGKHSTKGLGQTSPDPRNAVTLNGVTVPMGPGMKTGVGAGGGYSLLYNEFIVYNPAQTHMRYLLRVQFNYSSLW
;
A
#
# COMPACT_ATOMS: atom_id res chain seq x y z
N MET A 1 -11.63 38.94 8.39
CA MET A 1 -12.05 38.66 6.99
C MET A 1 -13.51 38.27 7.04
N ARG A 2 -14.40 39.06 6.42
CA ARG A 2 -15.83 38.74 6.35
C ARG A 2 -15.98 37.51 5.46
N THR A 3 -16.79 36.55 5.90
CA THR A 3 -17.17 35.37 5.12
C THR A 3 -17.96 35.82 3.89
N CYS A 4 -17.63 35.23 2.75
CA CYS A 4 -18.19 35.52 1.44
C CYS A 4 -18.48 34.13 0.84
N SER A 5 -19.73 33.77 0.65
CA SER A 5 -20.18 32.50 0.10
C SER A 5 -20.06 32.52 -1.41
N GLN A 6 -19.62 31.38 -1.93
CA GLN A 6 -19.52 31.17 -3.37
C GLN A 6 -20.94 31.01 -3.91
N LEU A 7 -21.23 31.73 -4.99
CA LEU A 7 -22.50 31.63 -5.71
C LEU A 7 -22.83 30.19 -6.08
N ALA A 8 -23.82 29.62 -5.40
CA ALA A 8 -24.31 28.25 -5.59
C ALA A 8 -25.20 28.07 -6.84
N TYR A 9 -25.26 29.04 -7.76
CA TYR A 9 -26.05 28.97 -8.99
C TYR A 9 -25.22 29.40 -10.18
N LEU A 10 -24.21 28.58 -10.51
CA LEU A 10 -23.54 28.39 -11.80
C LEU A 10 -22.30 27.55 -11.48
N GLY A 11 -22.43 26.22 -11.65
CA GLY A 11 -21.51 25.19 -11.15
C GLY A 11 -20.03 25.56 -11.05
N ASP A 12 -19.46 25.25 -9.88
CA ASP A 12 -18.08 24.84 -9.60
C ASP A 12 -16.98 25.57 -10.35
N VAL A 13 -16.38 26.59 -9.71
CA VAL A 13 -15.25 27.23 -10.36
C VAL A 13 -14.19 27.76 -9.39
N LEU A 14 -13.38 26.83 -8.90
CA LEU A 14 -12.03 27.13 -8.46
C LEU A 14 -11.02 26.35 -9.29
N PHE A 15 -10.25 27.04 -10.12
CA PHE A 15 -9.18 26.42 -10.90
C PHE A 15 -7.83 26.60 -10.27
N VAL A 16 -7.06 25.52 -10.26
CA VAL A 16 -5.60 25.60 -10.17
C VAL A 16 -5.09 25.29 -11.57
N VAL A 17 -4.61 26.31 -12.26
CA VAL A 17 -3.93 26.12 -13.53
C VAL A 17 -2.45 25.92 -13.21
N SER A 18 -1.88 24.77 -13.58
CA SER A 18 -0.46 24.47 -13.30
C SER A 18 0.37 24.51 -14.57
N GLN A 19 1.53 25.16 -14.52
CA GLN A 19 2.51 25.09 -15.60
C GLN A 19 3.75 24.42 -15.04
N THR A 20 3.99 23.20 -15.50
CA THR A 20 5.22 22.46 -15.22
C THR A 20 6.04 22.36 -16.50
N ASN A 21 7.10 23.17 -16.60
CA ASN A 21 8.11 23.03 -17.65
C ASN A 21 9.46 22.74 -16.98
N LEU A 22 9.88 21.48 -17.08
CA LEU A 22 11.06 20.93 -16.42
C LEU A 22 12.37 21.45 -17.02
N GLN A 23 12.36 21.87 -18.28
CA GLN A 23 13.54 22.42 -18.96
C GLN A 23 13.94 23.82 -18.42
N PHE A 24 13.04 24.50 -17.70
CA PHE A 24 13.24 25.85 -17.16
C PHE A 24 12.87 26.02 -15.66
N ASN A 25 12.73 24.93 -14.90
CA ASN A 25 12.36 24.94 -13.47
C ASN A 25 11.08 25.77 -13.14
N ASN A 26 10.10 25.75 -14.05
CA ASN A 26 8.83 26.42 -13.85
C ASN A 26 7.84 25.43 -13.20
N ASN A 27 7.57 25.60 -11.91
CA ASN A 27 6.48 24.95 -11.18
C ASN A 27 5.59 26.03 -10.56
N LYS A 28 4.65 26.55 -11.33
CA LYS A 28 3.82 27.71 -10.97
C LYS A 28 2.35 27.33 -10.97
N PHE A 29 1.59 27.87 -10.02
CA PHE A 29 0.13 27.82 -10.00
C PHE A 29 -0.47 29.19 -10.35
N PHE A 30 -1.66 29.16 -10.94
CA PHE A 30 -2.51 30.32 -11.12
C PHE A 30 -3.94 29.92 -10.75
N LEU A 31 -4.60 30.72 -9.94
CA LEU A 31 -5.89 30.46 -9.34
C LEU A 31 -6.84 31.59 -9.68
N ILE A 32 -8.07 31.24 -10.08
CA ILE A 32 -9.11 32.20 -10.47
C ILE A 32 -10.43 31.79 -9.81
N GLN A 33 -11.09 32.74 -9.15
CA GLN A 33 -12.41 32.58 -8.55
C GLN A 33 -13.31 33.76 -8.90
N LEU A 34 -14.57 33.49 -9.23
CA LEU A 34 -15.63 34.50 -9.25
C LEU A 34 -16.42 34.36 -7.95
N LEU A 35 -16.47 35.44 -7.18
CA LEU A 35 -17.06 35.50 -5.84
C LEU A 35 -18.28 36.44 -5.86
N GLN A 36 -19.28 36.17 -5.02
CA GLN A 36 -20.34 37.11 -4.70
C GLN A 36 -20.36 37.36 -3.20
N ASP A 37 -20.66 38.59 -2.80
CA ASP A 37 -20.94 38.92 -1.42
C ASP A 37 -22.24 38.27 -0.91
N ASP A 38 -22.23 37.85 0.36
CA ASP A 38 -23.34 37.19 1.05
C ASP A 38 -24.49 38.12 1.37
N SER A 39 -24.12 39.36 1.67
CA SER A 39 -25.04 40.36 2.19
C SER A 39 -25.60 41.26 1.09
N VAL A 40 -24.85 41.43 0.00
CA VAL A 40 -25.20 42.31 -1.11
C VAL A 40 -24.95 41.62 -2.44
N LYS A 41 -25.72 41.98 -3.48
CA LYS A 41 -25.46 41.51 -4.85
C LYS A 41 -24.25 42.24 -5.43
N ALA A 42 -23.06 41.96 -4.91
CA ALA A 42 -21.80 42.47 -5.40
C ALA A 42 -20.89 41.30 -5.80
N TYR A 43 -20.25 41.38 -6.94
CA TYR A 43 -19.40 40.34 -7.52
C TYR A 43 -17.96 40.81 -7.55
N SER A 44 -17.02 39.90 -7.35
CA SER A 44 -15.58 40.15 -7.46
C SER A 44 -14.89 38.97 -8.14
N VAL A 45 -13.81 39.22 -8.86
CA VAL A 45 -12.95 38.16 -9.39
C VAL A 45 -11.62 38.18 -8.63
N TRP A 46 -11.32 37.07 -7.96
CA TRP A 46 -10.08 36.89 -7.21
C TRP A 46 -9.09 36.04 -8.00
N PHE A 47 -7.84 36.50 -8.01
CA PHE A 47 -6.72 35.83 -8.64
C PHE A 47 -5.65 35.53 -7.59
N ARG A 48 -5.01 34.37 -7.65
CA ARG A 48 -3.85 34.05 -6.82
C ARG A 48 -2.82 33.25 -7.61
N TRP A 49 -1.54 33.56 -7.52
CA TRP A 49 -0.52 32.86 -8.29
C TRP A 49 0.82 32.83 -7.57
N GLY A 50 1.64 31.84 -7.88
CA GLY A 50 2.94 31.69 -7.25
C GLY A 50 3.58 30.35 -7.56
N ARG A 51 4.64 30.01 -6.81
CA ARG A 51 5.24 28.68 -6.85
C ARG A 51 4.41 27.73 -5.98
N VAL A 52 4.12 26.52 -6.47
CA VAL A 52 3.37 25.52 -5.71
C VAL A 52 4.11 25.23 -4.38
N GLY A 53 3.38 25.21 -3.26
CA GLY A 53 3.94 25.01 -1.92
C GLY A 53 4.50 26.28 -1.24
N LYS A 54 4.44 27.46 -1.87
CA LYS A 54 4.82 28.76 -1.27
C LYS A 54 3.63 29.71 -1.23
N VAL A 55 3.67 30.70 -0.34
CA VAL A 55 2.69 31.80 -0.33
C VAL A 55 2.85 32.57 -1.65
N GLY A 56 1.76 32.65 -2.42
CA GLY A 56 1.70 33.34 -3.71
C GLY A 56 1.21 34.78 -3.58
N GLN A 57 1.33 35.54 -4.67
CA GLN A 57 0.69 36.84 -4.84
C GLN A 57 -0.81 36.64 -5.10
N ASN A 58 -1.61 37.67 -4.80
CA ASN A 58 -3.03 37.66 -5.08
C ASN A 58 -3.53 39.04 -5.53
N ASN A 59 -4.70 39.08 -6.16
CA ASN A 59 -5.37 40.29 -6.57
C ASN A 59 -6.89 40.07 -6.55
N LEU A 60 -7.65 41.00 -5.97
CA LEU A 60 -9.11 40.99 -5.95
C LEU A 60 -9.62 42.15 -6.80
N VAL A 61 -10.42 41.87 -7.81
CA VAL A 61 -11.03 42.88 -8.68
C VAL A 61 -12.53 42.93 -8.39
N SER A 62 -12.99 44.02 -7.80
CA SER A 62 -14.42 44.25 -7.53
C SER A 62 -15.15 44.69 -8.80
N CYS A 63 -16.28 44.05 -9.09
CA CYS A 63 -17.16 44.38 -10.24
C CYS A 63 -18.49 45.00 -9.80
N GLY A 64 -18.66 45.30 -8.50
CA GLY A 64 -19.92 45.83 -7.97
C GLY A 64 -21.09 44.90 -8.32
N GLY A 65 -22.25 45.45 -8.68
CA GLY A 65 -23.43 44.66 -9.04
C GLY A 65 -23.41 44.01 -10.43
N ASP A 66 -22.33 44.17 -11.21
CA ASP A 66 -22.26 43.71 -12.60
C ASP A 66 -21.67 42.29 -12.72
N LEU A 67 -22.57 41.31 -12.78
CA LEU A 67 -22.20 39.90 -12.98
C LEU A 67 -21.60 39.64 -14.37
N LEU A 68 -22.04 40.37 -15.40
CA LEU A 68 -21.55 40.15 -16.77
C LEU A 68 -20.09 40.57 -16.86
N GLN A 69 -19.75 41.74 -16.29
CA GLN A 69 -18.37 42.20 -16.19
C GLN A 69 -17.48 41.19 -15.44
N ALA A 70 -17.96 40.63 -14.33
CA ALA A 70 -17.22 39.62 -13.57
C ALA A 70 -16.99 38.34 -14.39
N LYS A 71 -18.01 37.86 -15.12
CA LYS A 71 -17.90 36.70 -16.01
C LYS A 71 -16.93 36.94 -17.16
N ASP A 72 -16.98 38.11 -17.78
CA ASP A 72 -16.10 38.43 -18.91
C ASP A 72 -14.64 38.56 -18.46
N LEU A 73 -14.40 39.19 -17.31
CA LEU A 73 -13.07 39.27 -16.71
C LEU A 73 -12.52 37.87 -16.39
N PHE A 74 -13.34 36.99 -15.83
CA PHE A 74 -13.00 35.60 -15.54
C PHE A 74 -12.63 34.85 -16.84
N LYS A 75 -13.52 34.85 -17.84
CA LYS A 75 -13.33 34.14 -19.11
C LYS A 75 -12.08 34.65 -19.85
N LYS A 76 -11.88 35.96 -19.89
CA LYS A 76 -10.72 36.59 -20.51
C LYS A 76 -9.42 36.15 -19.85
N LYS A 77 -9.37 36.08 -18.51
CA LYS A 77 -8.18 35.62 -17.79
C LYS A 77 -7.95 34.12 -18.00
N PHE A 78 -9.00 33.31 -17.98
CA PHE A 78 -8.90 31.88 -18.27
C PHE A 78 -8.28 31.65 -19.65
N LEU A 79 -8.85 32.25 -20.70
CA LEU A 79 -8.35 32.15 -22.07
C LEU A 79 -6.90 32.63 -22.22
N ASP A 80 -6.49 33.72 -21.56
CA ASP A 80 -5.11 34.20 -21.56
C ASP A 80 -4.11 33.15 -21.01
N LYS A 81 -4.50 32.48 -19.91
CA LYS A 81 -3.64 31.52 -19.21
C LYS A 81 -3.64 30.12 -19.79
N THR A 82 -4.74 29.67 -20.37
CA THR A 82 -4.90 28.30 -20.89
C THR A 82 -4.92 28.19 -22.40
N LYS A 83 -5.23 29.28 -23.12
CA LYS A 83 -5.57 29.28 -24.56
C LYS A 83 -6.80 28.44 -24.93
N ASN A 84 -7.64 28.12 -23.95
CA ASN A 84 -8.90 27.43 -24.14
C ASN A 84 -10.07 28.35 -23.77
N GLU A 85 -11.19 28.24 -24.48
CA GLU A 85 -12.40 28.98 -24.13
C GLU A 85 -13.10 28.34 -22.93
N TRP A 86 -13.57 29.19 -22.02
CA TRP A 86 -14.26 28.74 -20.81
C TRP A 86 -15.55 27.95 -21.08
N ALA A 87 -16.27 28.30 -22.15
CA ALA A 87 -17.51 27.64 -22.55
C ALA A 87 -17.26 26.18 -22.96
N HIS A 88 -16.11 25.89 -23.55
CA HIS A 88 -15.71 24.58 -24.09
C HIS A 88 -14.73 23.82 -23.18
N ARG A 89 -14.72 24.13 -21.88
CA ARG A 89 -13.78 23.54 -20.90
C ARG A 89 -13.88 22.02 -20.73
N ILE A 90 -14.97 21.41 -21.20
CA ILE A 90 -15.14 19.94 -21.17
C ILE A 90 -14.15 19.28 -22.15
N ASP A 91 -13.91 19.93 -23.28
CA ASP A 91 -12.99 19.49 -24.33
C ASP A 91 -11.63 20.21 -24.21
N PHE A 92 -11.12 20.36 -22.98
CA PHE A 92 -9.89 21.12 -22.72
C PHE A 92 -8.66 20.46 -23.33
N GLU A 93 -7.88 21.21 -24.11
CA GLU A 93 -6.62 20.75 -24.68
C GLU A 93 -5.41 21.51 -24.12
N LYS A 94 -4.45 20.76 -23.57
CA LYS A 94 -3.20 21.33 -23.06
C LYS A 94 -2.38 21.97 -24.20
N VAL A 95 -2.24 23.30 -24.16
CA VAL A 95 -1.32 24.03 -25.06
C VAL A 95 0.08 24.16 -24.44
N ALA A 96 1.13 23.84 -25.22
CA ALA A 96 2.52 24.00 -24.81
C ALA A 96 2.84 25.46 -24.38
N GLY A 97 3.61 25.64 -23.31
CA GLY A 97 3.96 26.98 -22.81
C GLY A 97 2.81 27.76 -22.14
N LYS A 98 1.64 27.14 -21.95
CA LYS A 98 0.50 27.68 -21.18
C LYS A 98 0.23 26.86 -19.93
N TYR A 99 -0.71 27.28 -19.10
CA TYR A 99 -1.10 26.52 -17.92
C TYR A 99 -2.05 25.36 -18.29
N ASP A 100 -2.09 24.30 -17.47
CA ASP A 100 -2.98 23.13 -17.58
C ASP A 100 -4.13 23.19 -16.58
N MET A 101 -5.33 22.72 -16.93
CA MET A 101 -6.50 22.76 -16.05
C MET A 101 -6.48 21.60 -15.04
N VAL A 102 -6.57 21.92 -13.75
CA VAL A 102 -6.75 20.93 -12.68
C VAL A 102 -8.11 21.14 -12.02
N PHE A 103 -8.89 20.07 -11.92
CA PHE A 103 -10.15 20.05 -11.19
C PHE A 103 -9.88 20.01 -9.69
N MET A 104 -10.42 20.98 -8.95
CA MET A 104 -10.38 21.01 -7.50
C MET A 104 -11.82 21.07 -6.99
N ASP A 105 -12.19 20.11 -6.16
CA ASP A 105 -13.49 20.12 -5.49
C ASP A 105 -13.44 21.12 -4.32
N TYR A 106 -13.96 22.31 -4.58
CA TYR A 106 -14.24 23.32 -3.57
C TYR A 106 -15.74 23.41 -3.32
N SER A 107 -16.42 22.26 -3.24
CA SER A 107 -17.59 22.17 -2.38
C SER A 107 -17.24 22.94 -1.12
N THR A 108 -17.94 24.06 -0.89
CA THR A 108 -17.89 24.80 0.36
C THR A 108 -18.00 23.80 1.52
N ASN A 109 -17.74 24.21 2.76
CA ASN A 109 -18.09 23.41 3.93
C ASN A 109 -19.62 23.11 4.05
N GLY A 110 -20.33 22.80 2.96
CA GLY A 110 -21.44 21.86 2.96
C GLY A 110 -20.96 20.61 3.66
N LYS A 111 -21.44 20.48 4.90
CA LYS A 111 -21.35 19.31 5.77
C LYS A 111 -21.15 18.04 4.93
N LYS A 112 -19.90 17.60 4.71
CA LYS A 112 -19.65 16.25 4.24
C LYS A 112 -20.40 15.37 5.21
N LYS A 113 -21.29 14.51 4.72
CA LYS A 113 -22.04 13.62 5.59
C LYS A 113 -21.00 12.92 6.49
N PRO A 114 -21.21 12.88 7.81
CA PRO A 114 -20.29 12.16 8.68
C PRO A 114 -20.21 10.71 8.19
N SER A 115 -19.01 10.13 8.26
CA SER A 115 -18.81 8.72 7.93
C SER A 115 -19.76 7.86 8.75
N LYS A 116 -20.31 6.81 8.11
CA LYS A 116 -21.17 5.82 8.78
C LYS A 116 -20.35 4.67 9.40
N LEU A 117 -19.05 4.65 9.14
CA LEU A 117 -18.15 3.58 9.58
C LEU A 117 -17.81 3.73 11.07
N ASP A 118 -17.47 2.61 11.71
CA ASP A 118 -16.92 2.64 13.07
C ASP A 118 -15.63 3.48 13.12
N VAL A 119 -15.42 4.22 14.21
CA VAL A 119 -14.27 5.12 14.39
C VAL A 119 -12.94 4.38 14.26
N LYS A 120 -12.86 3.12 14.70
CA LYS A 120 -11.67 2.28 14.55
C LYS A 120 -11.40 1.93 13.09
N VAL A 121 -12.45 1.68 12.31
CA VAL A 121 -12.35 1.42 10.86
C VAL A 121 -11.95 2.70 10.13
N GLN A 122 -12.52 3.86 10.48
CA GLN A 122 -12.11 5.15 9.93
C GLN A 122 -10.60 5.39 10.15
N SER A 123 -10.14 5.21 11.40
CA SER A 123 -8.73 5.37 11.75
C SER A 123 -7.81 4.37 11.04
N LEU A 124 -8.29 3.14 10.79
CA LEU A 124 -7.55 2.15 10.01
C LEU A 124 -7.44 2.57 8.53
N LEU A 125 -8.53 3.06 7.93
CA LEU A 125 -8.54 3.54 6.54
C LEU A 125 -7.64 4.75 6.36
N GLU A 126 -7.68 5.70 7.29
CA GLU A 126 -6.76 6.85 7.29
C GLU A 126 -5.30 6.41 7.32
N LEU A 127 -4.98 5.35 8.07
CA LEU A 127 -3.63 4.79 8.14
C LEU A 127 -3.20 4.13 6.82
N ILE A 128 -4.05 3.30 6.20
CA ILE A 128 -3.66 2.51 5.02
C ILE A 128 -3.89 3.23 3.69
N CYS A 129 -4.72 4.27 3.64
CA CYS A 129 -4.99 5.07 2.45
C CYS A 129 -4.19 6.39 2.40
N ASP A 130 -3.21 6.59 3.28
CA ASP A 130 -2.37 7.80 3.27
C ASP A 130 -1.34 7.75 2.13
N ILE A 131 -1.64 8.48 1.05
CA ILE A 131 -0.77 8.62 -0.12
C ILE A 131 0.60 9.20 0.26
N LYS A 132 0.69 10.11 1.24
CA LYS A 132 1.99 10.68 1.66
C LYS A 132 2.85 9.63 2.34
N ALA A 133 2.25 8.82 3.21
CA ALA A 133 2.95 7.70 3.85
C ALA A 133 3.43 6.67 2.80
N MET A 134 2.63 6.41 1.76
CA MET A 134 3.04 5.58 0.61
C MET A 134 4.21 6.18 -0.16
N GLU A 135 4.20 7.50 -0.42
CA GLU A 135 5.31 8.21 -1.06
C GLU A 135 6.60 8.12 -0.23
N GLU A 136 6.52 8.37 1.08
CA GLU A 136 7.64 8.25 2.00
C GLU A 136 8.21 6.82 2.01
N CYS A 137 7.35 5.80 2.01
CA CYS A 137 7.77 4.40 1.98
C CYS A 137 8.62 4.07 0.75
N VAL A 138 8.21 4.47 -0.45
CA VAL A 138 8.98 4.18 -1.68
C VAL A 138 10.24 5.04 -1.80
N LEU A 139 10.24 6.25 -1.22
CA LEU A 139 11.43 7.11 -1.13
C LEU A 139 12.51 6.47 -0.26
N GLU A 140 12.14 5.84 0.86
CA GLU A 140 13.08 5.07 1.70
C GLU A 140 13.74 3.94 0.90
N MET A 141 12.98 3.29 0.02
CA MET A 141 13.43 2.25 -0.91
C MET A 141 14.17 2.77 -2.15
N LYS A 142 14.47 4.08 -2.18
CA LYS A 142 15.23 4.81 -3.22
C LYS A 142 14.51 4.96 -4.56
N PHE A 143 13.19 4.84 -4.60
CA PHE A 143 12.41 5.10 -5.80
C PHE A 143 12.28 6.61 -6.07
N ASP A 144 12.41 7.04 -7.33
CA ASP A 144 12.31 8.46 -7.71
C ASP A 144 10.87 8.88 -8.04
N THR A 145 10.13 9.28 -7.02
CA THR A 145 8.75 9.77 -7.14
C THR A 145 8.63 11.06 -7.97
N ARG A 146 9.71 11.80 -8.19
CA ARG A 146 9.70 13.03 -9.02
C ARG A 146 9.70 12.69 -10.51
N LYS A 147 10.46 11.66 -10.90
CA LYS A 147 10.50 11.15 -12.28
C LYS A 147 9.31 10.27 -12.61
N ALA A 148 8.87 9.45 -11.66
CA ALA A 148 7.69 8.61 -11.80
C ALA A 148 6.75 8.80 -10.59
N PRO A 149 5.82 9.78 -10.67
CA PRO A 149 4.78 9.91 -9.65
C PRO A 149 3.97 8.62 -9.53
N LEU A 150 3.58 8.25 -8.30
CA LEU A 150 2.94 6.96 -8.00
C LEU A 150 1.74 6.63 -8.89
N GLY A 151 0.89 7.61 -9.20
CA GLY A 151 -0.29 7.44 -10.04
C GLY A 151 -0.02 7.28 -11.54
N LYS A 152 1.23 7.43 -11.99
CA LYS A 152 1.61 7.31 -13.42
C LYS A 152 2.35 6.02 -13.76
N LEU A 153 2.76 5.26 -12.74
CA LEU A 153 3.41 3.98 -12.97
C LEU A 153 2.38 2.99 -13.51
N THR A 154 2.65 2.34 -14.65
CA THR A 154 1.74 1.36 -15.24
C THR A 154 2.04 -0.05 -14.76
N THR A 155 1.05 -0.94 -14.84
CA THR A 155 1.22 -2.35 -14.46
C THR A 155 2.23 -3.02 -15.38
N GLU A 156 2.25 -2.66 -16.66
CA GLU A 156 3.21 -3.12 -17.66
C GLU A 156 4.64 -2.71 -17.31
N GLN A 157 4.84 -1.50 -16.77
CA GLN A 157 6.15 -1.04 -16.34
C GLN A 157 6.65 -1.83 -15.12
N ILE A 158 5.77 -2.17 -14.17
CA ILE A 158 6.10 -3.02 -13.02
C ILE A 158 6.48 -4.43 -13.49
N ARG A 159 5.70 -5.04 -14.41
CA ARG A 159 6.04 -6.35 -15.01
C ARG A 159 7.38 -6.31 -15.75
N ALA A 160 7.65 -5.22 -16.47
CA ALA A 160 8.93 -5.00 -17.12
C ALA A 160 10.08 -4.87 -16.11
N GLY A 161 9.82 -4.29 -14.93
CA GLY A 161 10.74 -4.27 -13.79
C GLY A 161 11.07 -5.68 -13.28
N TYR A 162 10.05 -6.51 -13.03
CA TYR A 162 10.23 -7.90 -12.61
C TYR A 162 11.05 -8.70 -13.63
N SER A 163 10.72 -8.54 -14.92
CA SER A 163 11.47 -9.19 -16.01
C SER A 163 12.94 -8.77 -16.04
N ALA A 164 13.26 -7.53 -15.68
CA ALA A 164 14.65 -7.07 -15.57
C ALA A 164 15.35 -7.65 -14.33
N LEU A 165 14.66 -7.73 -13.19
CA LEU A 165 15.18 -8.40 -11.99
C LEU A 165 15.44 -9.89 -12.23
N LYS A 166 14.60 -10.57 -13.02
CA LYS A 166 14.80 -11.98 -13.37
C LYS A 166 16.10 -12.19 -14.18
N LYS A 167 16.44 -11.27 -15.08
CA LYS A 167 17.73 -11.30 -15.78
C LYS A 167 18.90 -11.10 -14.82
N ILE A 168 18.76 -10.18 -13.86
CA ILE A 168 19.78 -9.96 -12.82
C ILE A 168 19.98 -11.23 -11.98
N GLU A 169 18.89 -11.89 -11.57
CA GLU A 169 18.93 -13.17 -10.87
C GLU A 169 19.73 -14.24 -11.64
N GLU A 170 19.44 -14.40 -12.94
CA GLU A 170 20.14 -15.35 -13.80
C GLU A 170 21.64 -15.04 -13.90
N CYS A 171 22.02 -13.76 -14.00
CA CYS A 171 23.41 -13.31 -14.01
C CYS A 171 24.11 -13.60 -12.67
N VAL A 172 23.46 -13.31 -11.54
CA VAL A 172 24.02 -13.53 -10.20
C VAL A 172 24.22 -15.03 -9.94
N LYS A 173 23.23 -15.87 -10.28
CA LYS A 173 23.31 -17.34 -10.10
C LYS A 173 24.40 -17.99 -10.94
N ARG A 174 24.54 -17.58 -12.20
CA ARG A 174 25.51 -18.18 -13.13
C ARG A 174 26.95 -17.66 -12.95
N LYS A 175 27.18 -16.73 -12.02
CA LYS A 175 28.42 -15.91 -11.97
C LYS A 175 28.73 -15.34 -13.36
N GLY A 176 27.72 -14.78 -14.01
CA GLY A 176 27.81 -14.21 -15.35
C GLY A 176 28.89 -13.14 -15.45
N SER A 177 29.26 -12.78 -16.68
CA SER A 177 30.30 -11.78 -16.87
C SER A 177 29.91 -10.45 -16.22
N SER A 178 30.89 -9.73 -15.66
CA SER A 178 30.65 -8.42 -15.02
C SER A 178 29.91 -7.43 -15.94
N ARG A 179 30.10 -7.56 -17.27
CA ARG A 179 29.42 -6.73 -18.28
C ARG A 179 27.94 -7.06 -18.41
N GLU A 180 27.56 -8.34 -18.48
CA GLU A 180 26.16 -8.75 -18.59
C GLU A 180 25.35 -8.34 -17.36
N LEU A 181 25.92 -8.50 -16.16
CA LEU A 181 25.27 -8.08 -14.93
C LEU A 181 25.05 -6.55 -14.89
N LEU A 182 26.05 -5.79 -15.34
CA LEU A 182 25.96 -4.33 -15.45
C LEU A 182 24.86 -3.91 -16.42
N GLU A 183 24.77 -4.53 -17.60
CA GLU A 183 23.71 -4.25 -18.58
C GLU A 183 22.32 -4.59 -18.02
N ALA A 184 22.18 -5.72 -17.30
CA ALA A 184 20.92 -6.10 -16.65
C ALA A 184 20.51 -5.10 -15.56
N CYS A 185 21.45 -4.64 -14.73
CA CYS A 185 21.20 -3.59 -13.73
C CYS A 185 20.79 -2.27 -14.39
N ASN A 186 21.46 -1.86 -15.48
CA ASN A 186 21.09 -0.67 -16.24
C ASN A 186 19.67 -0.76 -16.81
N GLN A 187 19.28 -1.92 -17.34
CA GLN A 187 17.90 -2.16 -17.81
C GLN A 187 16.89 -2.01 -16.68
N PHE A 188 17.18 -2.53 -15.49
CA PHE A 188 16.30 -2.39 -14.32
C PHE A 188 16.14 -0.93 -13.90
N TYR A 189 17.22 -0.19 -13.67
CA TYR A 189 17.16 1.22 -13.23
C TYR A 189 16.59 2.17 -14.29
N THR A 190 16.66 1.80 -15.57
CA THR A 190 15.98 2.53 -16.64
C THR A 190 14.48 2.34 -16.59
N ARG A 191 14.01 1.12 -16.29
CA ARG A 191 12.58 0.79 -16.21
C ARG A 191 11.93 1.27 -14.92
N ILE A 192 12.68 1.21 -13.82
CA ILE A 192 12.20 1.56 -12.47
C ILE A 192 13.05 2.71 -11.96
N PRO A 193 12.55 3.96 -12.04
CA PRO A 193 13.33 5.14 -11.68
C PRO A 193 13.76 5.12 -10.23
N HIS A 194 15.06 5.34 -10.00
CA HIS A 194 15.65 5.45 -8.67
C HIS A 194 16.37 6.79 -8.50
N ASP A 195 16.39 7.29 -7.27
CA ASP A 195 17.17 8.47 -6.89
C ASP A 195 18.40 8.07 -6.07
N PHE A 196 19.55 8.09 -6.71
CA PHE A 196 20.85 7.86 -6.08
C PHE A 196 21.62 9.15 -5.78
N GLY A 197 21.01 10.33 -6.02
CA GLY A 197 21.68 11.61 -5.97
C GLY A 197 22.80 11.71 -7.01
N LEU A 198 24.00 12.11 -6.56
CA LEU A 198 25.20 12.22 -7.41
C LEU A 198 26.02 10.93 -7.48
N ARG A 199 25.59 9.86 -6.79
CA ARG A 199 26.33 8.59 -6.75
C ARG A 199 25.96 7.72 -7.95
N THR A 200 26.93 6.95 -8.41
CA THR A 200 26.72 5.92 -9.42
C THR A 200 25.69 4.90 -8.90
N PRO A 201 24.69 4.51 -9.71
CA PRO A 201 23.76 3.43 -9.34
C PRO A 201 24.51 2.16 -8.91
N PRO A 202 24.15 1.56 -7.76
CA PRO A 202 24.82 0.37 -7.27
C PRO A 202 24.47 -0.86 -8.12
N ILE A 203 25.44 -1.74 -8.34
CA ILE A 203 25.20 -3.02 -9.02
C ILE A 203 24.56 -3.98 -8.03
N ILE A 204 23.47 -4.65 -8.43
CA ILE A 204 22.77 -5.66 -7.64
C ILE A 204 23.55 -6.97 -7.79
N ARG A 205 24.23 -7.41 -6.73
CA ARG A 205 25.15 -8.56 -6.74
C ARG A 205 24.75 -9.67 -5.77
N SER A 206 23.93 -9.37 -4.76
CA SER A 206 23.50 -10.36 -3.77
C SER A 206 22.01 -10.70 -3.87
N GLU A 207 21.64 -11.85 -3.32
CA GLU A 207 20.23 -12.23 -3.19
C GLU A 207 19.44 -11.28 -2.27
N GLU A 208 20.11 -10.69 -1.28
CA GLU A 208 19.53 -9.72 -0.35
C GLU A 208 19.16 -8.42 -1.06
N GLU A 209 20.07 -7.87 -1.88
CA GLU A 209 19.79 -6.69 -2.70
C GLU A 209 18.66 -6.97 -3.70
N LEU A 210 18.61 -8.18 -4.28
CA LEU A 210 17.54 -8.58 -5.17
C LEU A 210 16.19 -8.65 -4.45
N LYS A 211 16.15 -9.23 -3.23
CA LYS A 211 14.97 -9.25 -2.35
C LYS A 211 14.44 -7.85 -2.06
N GLU A 212 15.31 -6.90 -1.76
CA GLU A 212 14.91 -5.51 -1.53
C GLU A 212 14.25 -4.88 -2.77
N LYS A 213 14.74 -5.20 -3.97
CA LYS A 213 14.14 -4.69 -5.23
C LYS A 213 12.85 -5.39 -5.59
N ILE A 214 12.70 -6.67 -5.27
CA ILE A 214 11.42 -7.39 -5.39
C ILE A 214 10.38 -6.75 -4.48
N ALA A 215 10.73 -6.52 -3.21
CA ALA A 215 9.85 -5.86 -2.25
C ALA A 215 9.44 -4.45 -2.71
N LEU A 216 10.32 -3.71 -3.38
CA LEU A 216 9.99 -2.41 -3.98
C LEU A 216 8.91 -2.55 -5.06
N LEU A 217 9.04 -3.51 -5.96
CA LEU A 217 8.05 -3.73 -7.02
C LEU A 217 6.70 -4.20 -6.48
N GLU A 218 6.70 -5.03 -5.44
CA GLU A 218 5.49 -5.46 -4.74
C GLU A 218 4.78 -4.23 -4.12
N ALA A 219 5.52 -3.41 -3.38
CA ALA A 219 4.97 -2.18 -2.79
C ALA A 219 4.44 -1.21 -3.85
N LEU A 220 5.17 -1.01 -4.96
CA LEU A 220 4.71 -0.16 -6.07
C LEU A 220 3.42 -0.70 -6.71
N SER A 221 3.27 -2.01 -6.82
CA SER A 221 2.05 -2.63 -7.35
C SER A 221 0.85 -2.37 -6.44
N ASP A 222 1.01 -2.50 -5.13
CA ASP A 222 -0.08 -2.26 -4.18
C ASP A 222 -0.43 -0.79 -4.04
N ILE A 223 0.58 0.08 -4.04
CA ILE A 223 0.38 1.54 -4.05
C ILE A 223 -0.35 1.95 -5.33
N GLN A 224 -0.03 1.37 -6.49
CA GLN A 224 -0.74 1.65 -7.73
C GLN A 224 -2.24 1.34 -7.61
N ILE A 225 -2.59 0.20 -6.99
CA ILE A 225 -3.98 -0.18 -6.71
C ILE A 225 -4.62 0.85 -5.78
N ALA A 226 -3.94 1.20 -4.68
CA ALA A 226 -4.44 2.17 -3.71
C ALA A 226 -4.68 3.56 -4.32
N VAL A 227 -3.75 4.06 -5.13
CA VAL A 227 -3.88 5.35 -5.81
C VAL A 227 -5.04 5.34 -6.81
N LYS A 228 -5.19 4.28 -7.61
CA LYS A 228 -6.34 4.13 -8.52
C LYS A 228 -7.66 4.08 -7.75
N MET A 229 -7.70 3.36 -6.62
CA MET A 229 -8.86 3.28 -5.75
C MET A 229 -9.24 4.67 -5.23
N VAL A 230 -8.29 5.40 -4.63
CA VAL A 230 -8.52 6.75 -4.10
C VAL A 230 -8.98 7.71 -5.20
N GLN A 231 -8.38 7.66 -6.40
CA GLN A 231 -8.77 8.51 -7.53
C GLN A 231 -10.18 8.19 -8.05
N SER A 232 -10.55 6.92 -8.16
CA SER A 232 -11.88 6.50 -8.61
C SER A 232 -12.99 6.90 -7.61
N SER A 233 -12.64 6.96 -6.33
CA SER A 233 -13.54 7.36 -5.23
C SER A 233 -13.71 8.87 -5.08
N ALA A 234 -13.21 9.70 -6.01
CA ALA A 234 -13.22 11.16 -5.86
C ALA A 234 -14.62 11.79 -6.03
N TYR A 235 -15.52 11.18 -6.82
CA TYR A 235 -16.83 11.76 -7.17
C TYR A 235 -17.99 11.11 -6.40
N GLY A 236 -18.92 11.92 -5.87
CA GLY A 236 -20.09 11.46 -5.12
C GLY A 236 -20.34 12.16 -3.77
N ASP A 237 -21.59 12.09 -3.30
CA ASP A 237 -22.08 12.76 -2.08
C ASP A 237 -21.70 12.04 -0.76
N GLU A 238 -21.08 10.87 -0.85
CA GLU A 238 -20.65 10.07 0.30
C GLU A 238 -19.30 10.54 0.86
N HIS A 239 -19.10 10.28 2.15
CA HIS A 239 -17.83 10.58 2.80
C HIS A 239 -16.67 9.82 2.10
N PRO A 240 -15.49 10.43 1.89
CA PRO A 240 -14.39 9.78 1.18
C PRO A 240 -13.97 8.42 1.75
N LEU A 241 -13.92 8.28 3.09
CA LEU A 241 -13.56 7.02 3.73
C LEU A 241 -14.57 5.91 3.45
N ASP A 242 -15.86 6.23 3.40
CA ASP A 242 -16.94 5.28 3.12
C ASP A 242 -16.83 4.75 1.68
N ARG A 243 -16.51 5.63 0.72
CA ARG A 243 -16.25 5.23 -0.67
C ARG A 243 -15.00 4.37 -0.79
N GLN A 244 -13.92 4.74 -0.10
CA GLN A 244 -12.70 3.94 -0.07
C GLN A 244 -12.95 2.56 0.54
N TYR A 245 -13.70 2.49 1.65
CA TYR A 245 -14.10 1.25 2.29
C TYR A 245 -14.94 0.36 1.37
N ASN A 246 -15.94 0.93 0.70
CA ASN A 246 -16.76 0.19 -0.26
C ASN A 246 -15.91 -0.34 -1.43
N ALA A 247 -14.93 0.44 -1.90
CA ALA A 247 -14.01 0.02 -2.96
C ALA A 247 -13.05 -1.10 -2.54
N LEU A 248 -12.81 -1.31 -1.23
CA LEU A 248 -12.06 -2.48 -0.76
C LEU A 248 -12.83 -3.78 -0.95
N GLN A 249 -14.17 -3.76 -1.08
CA GLN A 249 -15.00 -4.96 -1.15
C GLN A 249 -14.67 -5.97 -0.04
N CYS A 250 -14.36 -5.44 1.15
CA CYS A 250 -13.88 -6.20 2.28
C CYS A 250 -14.49 -5.63 3.55
N GLN A 251 -15.32 -6.43 4.23
CA GLN A 251 -15.92 -6.01 5.49
C GLN A 251 -14.90 -6.12 6.61
N LEU A 252 -14.79 -5.05 7.40
CA LEU A 252 -13.92 -4.97 8.58
C LEU A 252 -14.79 -4.60 9.77
N GLN A 253 -14.92 -5.52 10.73
CA GLN A 253 -15.70 -5.31 11.94
C GLN A 253 -14.77 -5.32 13.16
N PRO A 254 -14.67 -4.23 13.94
CA PRO A 254 -13.87 -4.21 15.15
C PRO A 254 -14.38 -5.23 16.17
N LEU A 255 -13.49 -6.03 16.73
CA LEU A 255 -13.81 -6.94 17.81
C LEU A 255 -13.78 -6.22 19.16
N SER A 256 -14.70 -6.60 20.04
CA SER A 256 -14.68 -6.18 21.44
C SER A 256 -13.53 -6.86 22.18
N SER A 257 -12.78 -6.10 22.98
CA SER A 257 -11.68 -6.63 23.80
C SER A 257 -12.13 -7.65 24.85
N CYS A 258 -13.40 -7.64 25.23
CA CYS A 258 -14.00 -8.62 26.13
C CYS A 258 -14.42 -9.92 25.43
N SER A 259 -14.37 -9.98 24.09
CA SER A 259 -14.77 -11.18 23.35
C SER A 259 -13.73 -12.30 23.50
N GLN A 260 -14.21 -13.55 23.49
CA GLN A 260 -13.34 -14.73 23.52
C GLN A 260 -12.38 -14.75 22.32
N GLU A 261 -12.85 -14.36 21.14
CA GLU A 261 -12.01 -14.29 19.93
C GLU A 261 -10.84 -13.33 20.11
N TYR A 262 -11.11 -12.12 20.63
CA TYR A 262 -10.08 -11.12 20.89
C TYR A 262 -9.02 -11.66 21.86
N GLN A 263 -9.44 -12.24 22.99
CA GLN A 263 -8.53 -12.77 24.01
C GLN A 263 -7.68 -13.93 23.50
N VAL A 264 -8.24 -14.80 22.66
CA VAL A 264 -7.51 -15.90 22.02
C VAL A 264 -6.46 -15.34 21.07
N ILE A 265 -6.83 -14.38 20.21
CA ILE A 265 -5.90 -13.79 19.23
C ILE A 265 -4.79 -12.99 19.92
N GLU A 266 -5.13 -12.20 20.93
CA GLU A 266 -4.15 -11.46 21.73
C GLU A 266 -3.16 -12.42 22.42
N ARG A 267 -3.67 -13.50 23.04
CA ARG A 267 -2.82 -14.54 23.62
C ARG A 267 -1.94 -15.22 22.57
N TYR A 268 -2.47 -15.48 21.38
CA TYR A 268 -1.68 -16.07 20.29
C TYR A 268 -0.53 -15.14 19.88
N LEU A 269 -0.79 -13.82 19.75
CA LEU A 269 0.25 -12.83 19.45
C LEU A 269 1.37 -12.86 20.50
N GLN A 270 1.00 -12.80 21.79
CA GLN A 270 1.96 -12.71 22.90
C GLN A 270 2.76 -14.00 23.10
N THR A 271 2.08 -15.16 23.08
CA THR A 271 2.73 -16.44 23.36
C THR A 271 3.64 -16.92 22.23
N THR A 272 3.45 -16.41 21.01
CA THR A 272 4.27 -16.78 19.85
C THR A 272 5.27 -15.70 19.44
N HIS A 273 5.57 -14.76 20.33
CA HIS A 273 6.69 -13.85 20.17
C HIS A 273 8.00 -14.62 20.34
N ALA A 274 8.74 -14.77 19.25
CA ALA A 274 9.98 -15.52 19.23
C ALA A 274 11.08 -14.87 20.09
N PRO A 275 11.81 -15.64 20.93
CA PRO A 275 12.79 -15.09 21.87
C PRO A 275 14.01 -14.46 21.19
N THR A 276 14.29 -14.80 19.93
CA THR A 276 15.39 -14.18 19.15
C THR A 276 15.03 -12.82 18.56
N HIS A 277 13.76 -12.40 18.61
CA HIS A 277 13.28 -11.10 18.11
C HIS A 277 13.02 -10.16 19.30
N SER A 278 14.06 -9.92 20.11
CA SER A 278 13.96 -9.20 21.38
C SER A 278 14.14 -7.67 21.25
N ASP A 279 14.36 -7.18 20.04
CA ASP A 279 14.55 -5.76 19.71
C ASP A 279 13.26 -4.94 19.81
N PHE A 280 12.10 -5.61 19.78
CA PHE A 280 10.79 -5.00 20.02
C PHE A 280 9.85 -5.91 20.81
N THR A 281 8.86 -5.31 21.45
CA THR A 281 7.64 -6.00 21.89
C THR A 281 6.43 -5.52 21.09
N MET A 282 5.32 -6.25 21.17
CA MET A 282 4.10 -5.94 20.41
C MET A 282 2.90 -5.76 21.35
N THR A 283 2.17 -4.66 21.18
CA THR A 283 0.91 -4.40 21.88
C THR A 283 -0.23 -4.37 20.86
N VAL A 284 -1.30 -5.12 21.11
CA VAL A 284 -2.52 -5.05 20.29
C VAL A 284 -3.21 -3.71 20.56
N LEU A 285 -3.47 -2.95 19.51
CA LEU A 285 -4.30 -1.75 19.57
C LEU A 285 -5.75 -2.10 19.23
N ASP A 286 -5.96 -2.81 18.12
CA ASP A 286 -7.28 -3.23 17.66
C ASP A 286 -7.19 -4.55 16.91
N ILE A 287 -8.30 -5.31 16.92
CA ILE A 287 -8.48 -6.49 16.10
C ILE A 287 -9.77 -6.31 15.32
N PHE A 288 -9.72 -6.55 14.02
CA PHE A 288 -10.86 -6.50 13.12
C PHE A 288 -11.11 -7.91 12.58
N SER A 289 -12.35 -8.40 12.60
CA SER A 289 -12.71 -9.54 11.77
C SER A 289 -12.77 -9.09 10.31
N VAL A 290 -12.26 -9.93 9.42
CA VAL A 290 -12.13 -9.68 7.98
C VAL A 290 -13.08 -10.62 7.25
N ASP A 291 -13.89 -10.07 6.35
CA ASP A 291 -14.71 -10.84 5.41
C ASP A 291 -14.62 -10.21 4.02
N ARG A 292 -13.75 -10.77 3.17
CA ARG A 292 -13.52 -10.28 1.82
C ARG A 292 -14.51 -10.91 0.84
N GLU A 293 -15.13 -10.10 -0.01
CA GLU A 293 -16.14 -10.54 -0.95
C GLU A 293 -15.64 -11.71 -1.84
N GLY A 294 -16.43 -12.79 -1.86
CA GLY A 294 -16.16 -14.00 -2.64
C GLY A 294 -15.10 -14.95 -2.05
N GLU A 295 -14.31 -14.53 -1.06
CA GLU A 295 -13.20 -15.34 -0.54
C GLU A 295 -13.69 -16.62 0.15
N LYS A 296 -14.71 -16.50 1.01
CA LYS A 296 -15.34 -17.64 1.68
C LYS A 296 -15.88 -18.69 0.70
N ASN A 297 -16.43 -18.26 -0.44
CA ASN A 297 -17.00 -19.16 -1.44
C ASN A 297 -15.92 -19.88 -2.27
N GLY A 298 -14.78 -19.22 -2.49
CA GLY A 298 -13.64 -19.79 -3.21
C GLY A 298 -12.71 -20.64 -2.33
N PHE A 299 -12.87 -20.58 -1.00
CA PHE A 299 -11.98 -21.24 -0.06
C PHE A 299 -12.11 -22.77 -0.09
N LEU A 300 -10.96 -23.47 -0.16
CA LEU A 300 -10.88 -24.94 -0.16
C LEU A 300 -11.11 -25.55 1.22
N SER A 301 -12.28 -25.28 1.80
CA SER A 301 -12.70 -25.70 3.15
C SER A 301 -12.73 -27.22 3.37
N GLN A 302 -12.80 -28.01 2.30
CA GLN A 302 -12.79 -29.47 2.32
C GLN A 302 -11.42 -30.07 2.65
N LEU A 303 -10.32 -29.30 2.50
CA LEU A 303 -9.00 -29.76 2.89
C LEU A 303 -8.86 -29.77 4.41
N HIS A 304 -8.26 -30.84 4.95
CA HIS A 304 -7.95 -30.94 6.38
C HIS A 304 -6.77 -30.04 6.77
N ASN A 305 -6.37 -30.10 8.05
CA ASN A 305 -5.24 -29.34 8.58
C ASN A 305 -5.38 -27.82 8.36
N ARG A 306 -6.57 -27.30 8.68
CA ARG A 306 -6.86 -25.87 8.62
C ARG A 306 -6.29 -25.19 9.86
N THR A 307 -5.33 -24.29 9.63
CA THR A 307 -4.56 -23.65 10.70
C THR A 307 -4.61 -22.13 10.55
N LEU A 308 -4.78 -21.42 11.66
CA LEU A 308 -4.77 -19.97 11.71
C LEU A 308 -3.33 -19.47 11.81
N LEU A 309 -2.83 -18.85 10.74
CA LEU A 309 -1.41 -18.49 10.62
C LEU A 309 -1.21 -17.00 10.33
N TRP A 310 -0.04 -16.50 10.75
CA TRP A 310 0.36 -15.10 10.65
C TRP A 310 0.93 -14.75 9.27
N HIS A 311 0.50 -13.62 8.74
CA HIS A 311 1.11 -12.94 7.60
C HIS A 311 1.36 -11.48 7.94
N GLY A 312 2.56 -10.98 7.65
CA GLY A 312 2.93 -9.59 7.86
C GLY A 312 3.37 -8.94 6.56
N SER A 313 3.07 -7.66 6.42
CA SER A 313 3.41 -6.87 5.23
C SER A 313 3.48 -5.39 5.58
N ARG A 314 4.17 -4.61 4.74
CA ARG A 314 4.30 -3.16 4.90
C ARG A 314 2.94 -2.48 4.88
N LEU A 315 2.82 -1.34 5.60
CA LEU A 315 1.58 -0.55 5.64
C LEU A 315 1.04 -0.21 4.23
N SER A 316 1.93 0.09 3.28
CA SER A 316 1.59 0.42 1.88
C SER A 316 0.85 -0.69 1.13
N ASN A 317 0.93 -1.94 1.59
CA ASN A 317 0.45 -3.10 0.84
C ASN A 317 -0.99 -3.50 1.21
N TRP A 318 -1.50 -3.02 2.35
CA TRP A 318 -2.76 -3.52 2.90
C TRP A 318 -4.00 -3.14 2.10
N VAL A 319 -3.99 -2.00 1.40
CA VAL A 319 -5.08 -1.67 0.48
C VAL A 319 -5.16 -2.70 -0.66
N GLY A 320 -4.01 -3.10 -1.22
CA GLY A 320 -3.94 -4.15 -2.23
C GLY A 320 -4.36 -5.51 -1.69
N ILE A 321 -3.89 -5.89 -0.51
CA ILE A 321 -4.23 -7.18 0.14
C ILE A 321 -5.72 -7.26 0.48
N LEU A 322 -6.31 -6.22 1.08
CA LEU A 322 -7.72 -6.24 1.46
C LEU A 322 -8.65 -6.23 0.25
N SER A 323 -8.29 -5.52 -0.82
CA SER A 323 -9.11 -5.45 -2.04
C SER A 323 -8.98 -6.67 -2.96
N GLN A 324 -7.79 -7.27 -3.06
CA GLN A 324 -7.52 -8.35 -4.03
C GLN A 324 -7.19 -9.69 -3.40
N GLY A 325 -7.07 -9.76 -2.07
CA GLY A 325 -6.58 -10.93 -1.35
C GLY A 325 -5.06 -11.10 -1.42
N LEU A 326 -4.56 -12.11 -0.73
CA LEU A 326 -3.17 -12.53 -0.83
C LEU A 326 -2.92 -13.18 -2.20
N ARG A 327 -1.85 -12.76 -2.89
CA ARG A 327 -1.53 -13.20 -4.25
C ARG A 327 -0.18 -13.91 -4.28
N VAL A 328 -0.08 -14.91 -5.15
CA VAL A 328 1.22 -15.50 -5.49
C VAL A 328 2.00 -14.51 -6.36
N ALA A 329 3.31 -14.42 -6.13
CA ALA A 329 4.19 -13.59 -6.93
C ALA A 329 4.05 -13.91 -8.43
N PRO A 330 4.08 -12.90 -9.32
CA PRO A 330 3.79 -13.12 -10.73
C PRO A 330 4.88 -13.98 -11.42
N PRO A 331 4.58 -14.66 -12.54
CA PRO A 331 5.51 -15.55 -13.24
C PRO A 331 6.84 -14.87 -13.64
N GLU A 332 6.79 -13.58 -13.95
CA GLU A 332 7.93 -12.74 -14.31
C GLU A 332 8.85 -12.38 -13.14
N ALA A 333 8.38 -12.47 -11.89
CA ALA A 333 9.22 -12.19 -10.72
C ALA A 333 10.40 -13.18 -10.63
N PRO A 334 11.56 -12.78 -10.10
CA PRO A 334 12.62 -13.72 -9.73
C PRO A 334 12.12 -14.77 -8.73
N VAL A 335 12.72 -15.96 -8.69
CA VAL A 335 12.43 -16.94 -7.61
C VAL A 335 13.31 -16.71 -6.39
N THR A 336 14.51 -16.17 -6.59
CA THR A 336 15.39 -15.68 -5.52
C THR A 336 14.65 -14.63 -4.71
N GLY A 337 14.43 -14.94 -3.45
CA GLY A 337 13.54 -14.18 -2.59
C GLY A 337 12.59 -15.06 -1.81
N TYR A 338 12.15 -16.14 -2.45
CA TYR A 338 11.16 -17.07 -1.92
C TYR A 338 11.83 -18.41 -1.60
N MET A 339 12.06 -18.70 -0.32
CA MET A 339 12.87 -19.85 0.12
C MET A 339 12.34 -21.22 -0.36
N PHE A 340 11.06 -21.27 -0.72
CA PHE A 340 10.31 -22.46 -1.10
C PHE A 340 9.49 -22.25 -2.37
N GLY A 341 10.01 -21.42 -3.28
CA GLY A 341 9.34 -21.05 -4.52
C GLY A 341 8.19 -20.04 -4.32
N LYS A 342 7.58 -19.61 -5.43
CA LYS A 342 6.55 -18.56 -5.41
C LYS A 342 5.25 -19.09 -4.84
N GLY A 343 4.89 -18.66 -3.64
CA GLY A 343 3.64 -18.99 -2.96
C GLY A 343 3.24 -17.89 -1.98
N ILE A 344 2.19 -18.14 -1.21
CA ILE A 344 1.76 -17.28 -0.12
C ILE A 344 2.37 -17.82 1.17
N TYR A 345 3.19 -17.01 1.82
CA TYR A 345 3.98 -17.37 2.99
C TYR A 345 3.27 -16.98 4.28
N PHE A 346 3.27 -17.91 5.23
CA PHE A 346 2.74 -17.76 6.57
C PHE A 346 3.72 -18.30 7.63
N ALA A 347 3.56 -17.83 8.86
CA ALA A 347 4.27 -18.34 10.04
C ALA A 347 3.31 -18.67 11.18
N ASP A 348 3.73 -19.59 12.04
CA ASP A 348 3.08 -19.89 13.32
C ASP A 348 3.63 -19.04 14.49
N MET A 349 4.72 -18.31 14.25
CA MET A 349 5.34 -17.37 15.19
C MET A 349 5.00 -15.92 14.82
N SER A 350 4.33 -15.19 15.71
CA SER A 350 3.87 -13.82 15.46
C SER A 350 5.01 -12.88 15.05
N SER A 351 6.10 -12.86 15.82
CA SER A 351 7.20 -11.92 15.59
C SER A 351 7.99 -12.22 14.31
N LYS A 352 7.93 -13.44 13.78
CA LYS A 352 8.51 -13.77 12.47
C LYS A 352 7.79 -13.05 11.35
N SER A 353 6.45 -13.11 11.34
CA SER A 353 5.64 -12.36 10.38
C SER A 353 5.72 -10.85 10.64
N ALA A 354 5.82 -10.43 11.91
CA ALA A 354 5.91 -9.02 12.28
C ALA A 354 7.13 -8.29 11.70
N ASN A 355 8.25 -8.97 11.49
CA ASN A 355 9.43 -8.40 10.83
C ASN A 355 9.13 -7.92 9.40
N TYR A 356 8.13 -8.50 8.72
CA TYR A 356 7.70 -8.08 7.39
C TYR A 356 6.81 -6.82 7.41
N CYS A 357 6.42 -6.31 8.58
CA CYS A 357 5.73 -5.03 8.70
C CYS A 357 6.68 -3.84 8.48
N PHE A 358 7.99 -4.02 8.70
CA PHE A 358 9.01 -2.96 8.66
C PHE A 358 8.68 -1.73 9.52
N ALA A 359 8.00 -1.94 10.65
CA ALA A 359 7.80 -0.89 11.65
C ALA A 359 9.14 -0.43 12.23
N ASN A 360 9.23 0.81 12.71
CA ASN A 360 10.46 1.36 13.28
C ASN A 360 10.16 2.41 14.37
N GLN A 361 11.20 3.02 14.95
CA GLN A 361 11.03 3.99 16.03
C GLN A 361 10.21 5.24 15.65
N ARG A 362 10.19 5.64 14.37
CA ARG A 362 9.34 6.73 13.87
C ARG A 362 7.92 6.25 13.58
N ASN A 363 7.81 5.12 12.88
CA ASN A 363 6.55 4.51 12.47
C ASN A 363 6.32 3.22 13.25
N LYS A 364 5.77 3.36 14.46
CA LYS A 364 5.60 2.27 15.43
C LYS A 364 4.36 1.41 15.19
N THR A 365 3.47 1.82 14.29
CA THR A 365 2.24 1.05 14.00
C THR A 365 2.47 0.14 12.81
N GLY A 366 2.09 -1.13 12.95
CA GLY A 366 2.05 -2.08 11.85
C GLY A 366 0.76 -2.88 11.87
N LEU A 367 0.50 -3.61 10.78
CA LEU A 367 -0.64 -4.51 10.68
C LEU A 367 -0.15 -5.95 10.51
N LEU A 368 -0.86 -6.88 11.14
CA LEU A 368 -0.64 -8.32 11.03
C LEU A 368 -1.96 -8.98 10.65
N LEU A 369 -1.91 -9.94 9.74
CA LEU A 369 -3.07 -10.69 9.28
C LEU A 369 -3.01 -12.12 9.83
N LEU A 370 -4.14 -12.58 10.35
CA LEU A 370 -4.41 -14.00 10.60
C LEU A 370 -5.35 -14.52 9.51
N SER A 371 -4.89 -15.54 8.81
CA SER A 371 -5.67 -16.24 7.79
C SER A 371 -5.90 -17.69 8.21
N GLU A 372 -7.09 -18.20 7.96
CA GLU A 372 -7.35 -19.63 7.93
C GLU A 372 -6.69 -20.19 6.66
N VAL A 373 -5.68 -21.04 6.86
CA VAL A 373 -4.91 -21.65 5.77
C VAL A 373 -5.20 -23.14 5.73
N ALA A 374 -5.75 -23.58 4.60
CA ALA A 374 -6.05 -24.97 4.34
C ALA A 374 -4.78 -25.71 3.86
N LEU A 375 -3.97 -26.17 4.80
CA LEU A 375 -2.65 -26.74 4.51
C LEU A 375 -2.75 -28.13 3.86
N GLY A 376 -3.78 -28.91 4.19
CA GLY A 376 -3.86 -30.32 3.83
C GLY A 376 -2.61 -31.09 4.26
N ASP A 377 -2.19 -32.04 3.43
CA ASP A 377 -0.91 -32.73 3.61
C ASP A 377 0.25 -31.87 3.10
N SER A 378 1.13 -31.45 4.01
CA SER A 378 2.31 -30.65 3.69
C SER A 378 3.50 -31.51 3.23
N ASN A 379 4.26 -30.97 2.28
CA ASN A 379 5.61 -31.40 1.94
C ASN A 379 6.59 -30.77 2.94
N GLU A 380 7.20 -31.57 3.80
CA GLU A 380 8.10 -31.06 4.84
C GLU A 380 9.54 -30.97 4.32
N LEU A 381 10.15 -29.79 4.44
CA LEU A 381 11.49 -29.51 3.93
C LEU A 381 12.40 -28.93 5.01
N LEU A 382 13.65 -29.39 5.04
CA LEU A 382 14.67 -28.93 6.00
C LEU A 382 15.50 -27.76 5.46
N ALA A 383 15.74 -27.74 4.15
CA ALA A 383 16.55 -26.74 3.47
C ALA A 383 15.72 -26.02 2.41
N ALA A 384 16.18 -24.82 2.01
CA ALA A 384 15.56 -24.05 0.96
C ALA A 384 15.47 -24.86 -0.35
N ASP A 385 14.34 -24.76 -1.03
CA ASP A 385 14.08 -25.41 -2.31
C ASP A 385 13.21 -24.48 -3.17
N TYR A 386 13.84 -23.78 -4.11
CA TYR A 386 13.16 -22.85 -5.00
C TYR A 386 12.13 -23.54 -5.92
N GLU A 387 12.19 -24.87 -6.06
CA GLU A 387 11.26 -25.67 -6.85
C GLU A 387 10.16 -26.32 -6.01
N ALA A 388 10.07 -26.02 -4.70
CA ALA A 388 9.10 -26.64 -3.79
C ALA A 388 7.63 -26.43 -4.16
N ALA A 389 7.32 -25.50 -5.08
CA ALA A 389 6.01 -25.35 -5.69
C ALA A 389 5.60 -26.58 -6.54
N LYS A 390 6.55 -27.38 -7.00
CA LYS A 390 6.33 -28.69 -7.63
C LYS A 390 6.05 -29.73 -6.56
N LEU A 391 4.85 -29.64 -5.98
CA LEU A 391 4.42 -30.49 -4.89
C LEU A 391 4.43 -31.98 -5.30
N PRO A 392 4.95 -32.89 -4.45
CA PRO A 392 4.78 -34.32 -4.63
C PRO A 392 3.31 -34.73 -4.68
N ALA A 393 3.02 -35.89 -5.29
CA ALA A 393 1.65 -36.40 -5.38
C ALA A 393 1.00 -36.50 -3.99
N GLY A 394 -0.23 -36.00 -3.87
CA GLY A 394 -1.00 -35.96 -2.61
C GLY A 394 -0.61 -34.85 -1.64
N LYS A 395 0.38 -33.99 -1.96
CA LYS A 395 0.72 -32.82 -1.16
C LYS A 395 0.00 -31.58 -1.66
N HIS A 396 -0.33 -30.68 -0.72
CA HIS A 396 -1.13 -29.48 -0.98
C HIS A 396 -0.43 -28.18 -0.56
N SER A 397 0.60 -28.27 0.27
CA SER A 397 1.37 -27.14 0.78
C SER A 397 2.81 -27.56 1.08
N THR A 398 3.69 -26.60 1.32
CA THR A 398 5.05 -26.84 1.80
C THR A 398 5.19 -26.33 3.23
N LYS A 399 5.88 -27.09 4.08
CA LYS A 399 6.24 -26.71 5.44
C LYS A 399 7.76 -26.71 5.59
N GLY A 400 8.34 -25.53 5.74
CA GLY A 400 9.73 -25.39 6.15
C GLY A 400 9.85 -25.73 7.63
N LEU A 401 10.62 -26.74 7.97
CA LEU A 401 10.79 -27.22 9.34
C LEU A 401 11.79 -26.36 10.12
N GLY A 402 11.29 -25.66 11.13
CA GLY A 402 12.09 -24.84 12.05
C GLY A 402 12.62 -25.60 13.26
N GLN A 403 13.71 -25.11 13.84
CA GLN A 403 14.26 -25.59 15.13
C GLN A 403 13.33 -25.27 16.31
N THR A 404 12.46 -24.28 16.16
CA THR A 404 11.52 -23.82 17.19
C THR A 404 10.12 -23.69 16.58
N SER A 405 9.12 -24.26 17.24
CA SER A 405 7.70 -24.12 16.86
C SER A 405 6.84 -23.95 18.11
N PRO A 406 5.61 -23.43 18.02
CA PRO A 406 4.67 -23.47 19.14
C PRO A 406 4.48 -24.90 19.68
N ASP A 407 4.26 -25.03 20.98
CA ASP A 407 4.00 -26.31 21.63
C ASP A 407 2.63 -26.87 21.18
N PRO A 408 2.57 -28.01 20.48
CA PRO A 408 1.31 -28.57 19.99
C PRO A 408 0.28 -28.88 21.09
N ARG A 409 0.73 -29.08 22.34
CA ARG A 409 -0.15 -29.34 23.49
C ARG A 409 -0.96 -28.12 23.91
N ASN A 410 -0.51 -26.92 23.54
CA ASN A 410 -1.20 -25.67 23.84
C ASN A 410 -2.15 -25.24 22.72
N ALA A 411 -2.20 -25.98 21.61
CA ALA A 411 -3.08 -25.66 20.49
C ALA A 411 -4.54 -25.59 20.96
N VAL A 412 -5.23 -24.54 20.53
CA VAL A 412 -6.67 -24.36 20.78
C VAL A 412 -7.42 -24.34 19.46
N THR A 413 -8.74 -24.45 19.52
CA THR A 413 -9.61 -24.31 18.34
C THR A 413 -10.38 -23.01 18.41
N LEU A 414 -10.39 -22.25 17.33
CA LEU A 414 -11.22 -21.06 17.16
C LEU A 414 -12.05 -21.23 15.88
N ASN A 415 -13.39 -21.25 16.01
CA ASN A 415 -14.32 -21.45 14.89
C ASN A 415 -14.02 -22.68 14.01
N GLY A 416 -13.56 -23.78 14.62
CA GLY A 416 -13.21 -25.02 13.90
C GLY A 416 -11.83 -25.01 13.22
N VAL A 417 -11.00 -24.00 13.50
CA VAL A 417 -9.64 -23.85 12.97
C VAL A 417 -8.62 -24.00 14.10
N THR A 418 -7.51 -24.69 13.83
CA THR A 418 -6.41 -24.85 14.80
C THR A 418 -5.65 -23.55 14.98
N VAL A 419 -5.42 -23.14 16.23
CA VAL A 419 -4.58 -22.00 16.60
C VAL A 419 -3.37 -22.53 17.39
N PRO A 420 -2.16 -22.54 16.81
CA PRO A 420 -0.97 -23.12 17.43
C PRO A 420 -0.36 -22.17 18.46
N MET A 421 -0.91 -22.17 19.69
CA MET A 421 -0.45 -21.30 20.77
C MET A 421 0.97 -21.64 21.22
N GLY A 422 1.71 -20.61 21.64
CA GLY A 422 3.03 -20.79 22.23
C GLY A 422 2.97 -21.26 23.70
N PRO A 423 4.10 -21.20 24.43
CA PRO A 423 5.41 -20.72 23.97
C PRO A 423 6.05 -21.62 22.93
N GLY A 424 7.09 -21.12 22.26
CA GLY A 424 7.90 -21.91 21.35
C GLY A 424 8.70 -23.00 22.11
N MET A 425 8.74 -24.21 21.55
CA MET A 425 9.55 -25.33 22.03
C MET A 425 10.52 -25.79 20.94
N LYS A 426 11.61 -26.46 21.35
CA LYS A 426 12.56 -27.06 20.41
C LYS A 426 11.94 -28.29 19.73
N THR A 427 12.07 -28.36 18.41
CA THR A 427 11.49 -29.43 17.59
C THR A 427 12.43 -30.63 17.43
N GLY A 428 13.71 -30.50 17.78
CA GLY A 428 14.75 -31.50 17.49
C GLY A 428 15.29 -31.45 16.06
N VAL A 429 14.69 -30.63 15.18
CA VAL A 429 15.17 -30.37 13.82
C VAL A 429 16.55 -29.72 13.88
N GLY A 430 17.48 -30.14 13.02
CA GLY A 430 18.82 -29.54 12.92
C GLY A 430 19.85 -30.08 13.92
N ALA A 431 19.48 -30.98 14.84
CA ALA A 431 20.40 -31.56 15.83
C ALA A 431 21.59 -32.36 15.22
N GLY A 432 21.47 -32.79 13.96
CA GLY A 432 22.50 -33.52 13.22
C GLY A 432 23.51 -32.68 12.45
N GLY A 433 23.57 -31.35 12.63
CA GLY A 433 24.62 -30.49 12.05
C GLY A 433 24.35 -29.97 10.63
N GLY A 434 23.10 -29.96 10.17
CA GLY A 434 22.69 -29.37 8.88
C GLY A 434 22.13 -27.94 9.00
N TYR A 435 22.14 -27.20 7.89
CA TYR A 435 21.41 -25.92 7.80
C TYR A 435 19.93 -26.17 8.06
N SER A 436 19.32 -25.38 8.95
CA SER A 436 17.90 -25.50 9.31
C SER A 436 17.33 -24.14 9.62
N LEU A 437 16.04 -23.97 9.32
CA LEU A 437 15.27 -22.79 9.68
C LEU A 437 15.23 -22.63 11.20
N LEU A 438 15.27 -21.39 11.71
CA LEU A 438 15.06 -21.15 13.15
C LEU A 438 13.61 -21.41 13.58
N TYR A 439 12.67 -21.11 12.69
CA TYR A 439 11.22 -21.16 12.92
C TYR A 439 10.50 -21.68 11.67
N ASN A 440 9.34 -22.29 11.86
CA ASN A 440 8.56 -22.85 10.74
C ASN A 440 8.17 -21.80 9.70
N GLU A 441 7.90 -22.27 8.47
CA GLU A 441 7.20 -21.53 7.42
C GLU A 441 6.16 -22.45 6.78
N PHE A 442 5.02 -21.87 6.42
CA PHE A 442 3.95 -22.57 5.72
C PHE A 442 3.67 -21.84 4.42
N ILE A 443 3.70 -22.58 3.32
CA ILE A 443 3.58 -22.03 1.97
C ILE A 443 2.47 -22.76 1.25
N VAL A 444 1.50 -22.00 0.76
CA VAL A 444 0.46 -22.49 -0.15
C VAL A 444 0.67 -21.87 -1.53
N TYR A 445 0.43 -22.67 -2.56
CA TYR A 445 0.67 -22.27 -3.96
C TYR A 445 -0.62 -21.95 -4.71
N ASN A 446 -1.77 -22.17 -4.08
CA ASN A 446 -3.08 -21.79 -4.59
C ASN A 446 -3.73 -20.76 -3.63
N PRO A 447 -4.06 -19.54 -4.09
CA PRO A 447 -4.76 -18.54 -3.28
C PRO A 447 -6.07 -19.03 -2.66
N ALA A 448 -6.76 -19.99 -3.29
CA ALA A 448 -7.98 -20.60 -2.76
C ALA A 448 -7.77 -21.40 -1.46
N GLN A 449 -6.53 -21.69 -1.07
CA GLN A 449 -6.20 -22.28 0.24
C GLN A 449 -6.11 -21.25 1.37
N THR A 450 -6.35 -19.97 1.08
CA THR A 450 -6.25 -18.88 2.06
C THR A 450 -7.60 -18.19 2.23
N HIS A 451 -7.97 -17.93 3.47
CA HIS A 451 -9.16 -17.18 3.84
C HIS A 451 -8.80 -16.23 4.98
N MET A 452 -8.82 -14.92 4.71
CA MET A 452 -8.49 -13.89 5.69
C MET A 452 -9.56 -13.85 6.77
N ARG A 453 -9.15 -13.86 8.05
CA ARG A 453 -10.08 -13.93 9.18
C ARG A 453 -9.97 -12.73 10.11
N TYR A 454 -8.75 -12.32 10.44
CA TYR A 454 -8.55 -11.23 11.41
C TYR A 454 -7.38 -10.34 10.99
N LEU A 455 -7.57 -9.02 11.03
CA LEU A 455 -6.53 -8.02 10.85
C LEU A 455 -6.26 -7.38 12.20
N LEU A 456 -5.01 -7.43 12.65
CA LEU A 456 -4.57 -6.84 13.90
C LEU A 456 -3.84 -5.53 13.60
N ARG A 457 -4.23 -4.47 14.30
CA ARG A 457 -3.45 -3.25 14.40
C ARG A 457 -2.57 -3.33 15.63
N VAL A 458 -1.26 -3.31 15.43
CA VAL A 458 -0.26 -3.59 16.46
C VAL A 458 0.69 -2.41 16.59
N GLN A 459 1.00 -2.05 17.82
CA GLN A 459 2.08 -1.13 18.15
C GLN A 459 3.36 -1.90 18.47
N PHE A 460 4.43 -1.57 17.77
CA PHE A 460 5.79 -2.05 17.99
C PHE A 460 6.48 -1.13 19.00
N ASN A 461 6.87 -1.70 20.13
CA ASN A 461 7.57 -0.99 21.18
C ASN A 461 9.06 -1.35 21.10
N TYR A 462 9.82 -0.49 20.43
CA TYR A 462 11.28 -0.58 20.39
C TYR A 462 11.85 -0.01 21.67
N SER A 463 12.73 -0.78 22.31
CA SER A 463 13.59 -0.27 23.38
C SER A 463 14.54 0.77 22.79
N SER A 464 14.77 1.90 23.47
CA SER A 464 15.85 2.81 23.05
C SER A 464 17.16 2.06 23.23
N LEU A 465 17.72 1.59 22.12
CA LEU A 465 19.13 1.28 22.05
C LEU A 465 19.79 2.65 22.04
N TRP A 466 20.39 3.00 23.20
CA TRP A 466 21.10 4.25 23.51
C TRP A 466 20.27 5.54 23.59
#